data_AF-A0A2P8GTU3-F1
#
_entry.id   AF-A0A2P8GTU3-F1
#
_cell.length_a   1.000
_cell.length_b   1.000
_cell.length_c   1.000
_cell.angle_alpha   90.00
_cell.angle_beta   90.00
_cell.angle_gamma   90.00
#
_symmetry.space_group_name_H-M   'P 1'
#
loop_
_entity.id
_entity.type
_entity.pdbx_description
1 polymer ?
#
loop_
_entity_poly.entity_id
_entity_poly.type
_entity_poly.pdbx_seq_one_letter_code
_entity_poly.pdbx_strand_id
1 'polypeptide(L)'
;MTRRPRPAARAAVFGALAAVVVTVLLFPFVSGGWCADATDPDASVCGTFQRSIVGIDTSIWFWLGGLAVVGFFTVLAINRTATGQPPTS
;
A
#
# COMPACT_ATOMS: atom_id res chain seq x y z
N MET A 1 -27.14 -24.79 -9.21
CA MET A 1 -27.42 -23.60 -8.37
C MET A 1 -26.15 -22.77 -8.23
N THR A 2 -25.95 -21.76 -9.08
CA THR A 2 -24.82 -20.82 -8.95
C THR A 2 -25.23 -19.70 -8.00
N ARG A 3 -24.76 -19.74 -6.75
CA ARG A 3 -24.87 -18.57 -5.84
C ARG A 3 -24.06 -17.44 -6.48
N ARG A 4 -24.73 -16.41 -7.02
CA ARG A 4 -24.04 -15.16 -7.37
C ARG A 4 -23.33 -14.65 -6.11
N PRO A 5 -22.03 -14.30 -6.18
CA PRO A 5 -21.35 -13.73 -5.03
C PRO A 5 -22.10 -12.48 -4.59
N ARG A 6 -22.38 -12.39 -3.28
CA ARG A 6 -23.00 -11.19 -2.70
C ARG A 6 -22.11 -9.98 -3.04
N PRO A 7 -22.67 -8.79 -3.32
CA PRO A 7 -21.90 -7.61 -3.73
C PRO A 7 -20.76 -7.27 -2.75
N ALA A 8 -20.95 -7.53 -1.45
CA ALA A 8 -19.92 -7.43 -0.43
C ALA A 8 -18.71 -8.36 -0.67
N ALA A 9 -18.93 -9.59 -1.14
CA ALA A 9 -17.84 -10.52 -1.44
C ALA A 9 -16.99 -10.03 -2.61
N ARG A 10 -17.61 -9.40 -3.61
CA ARG A 10 -16.88 -8.79 -4.72
C ARG A 10 -16.05 -7.59 -4.28
N ALA A 11 -16.61 -6.74 -3.41
CA ALA A 11 -15.88 -5.62 -2.82
C ALA A 11 -14.67 -6.09 -1.99
N ALA A 12 -14.84 -7.15 -1.19
CA ALA A 12 -13.74 -7.74 -0.42
C ALA A 12 -12.63 -8.30 -1.32
N VAL A 13 -12.98 -8.99 -2.42
CA VAL A 13 -11.99 -9.50 -3.39
C VAL A 13 -11.20 -8.37 -4.04
N PHE A 14 -11.87 -7.31 -4.49
CA PHE A 14 -11.18 -6.15 -5.05
C PHE A 14 -10.30 -5.43 -4.03
N GLY A 15 -10.76 -5.30 -2.79
CA GLY A 15 -9.97 -4.75 -1.69
C GLY A 15 -8.71 -5.56 -1.42
N ALA A 16 -8.83 -6.89 -1.40
CA ALA A 16 -7.68 -7.79 -1.24
C ALA A 16 -6.70 -7.67 -2.41
N LEU A 17 -7.18 -7.65 -3.65
CA LEU A 17 -6.33 -7.44 -4.83
C LEU A 17 -5.61 -6.10 -4.80
N ALA A 18 -6.31 -5.02 -4.43
CA ALA A 18 -5.71 -3.70 -4.26
C ALA A 18 -4.62 -3.69 -3.17
N ALA A 19 -4.85 -4.38 -2.05
CA ALA A 19 -3.87 -4.49 -0.97
C ALA A 19 -2.61 -5.26 -1.41
N VAL A 20 -2.76 -6.31 -2.22
CA VAL A 20 -1.63 -7.02 -2.84
C VAL A 20 -0.83 -6.09 -3.74
N VAL A 21 -1.51 -5.32 -4.61
CA VAL A 21 -0.85 -4.35 -5.49
C VAL A 21 -0.09 -3.30 -4.69
N VAL A 22 -0.71 -2.69 -3.66
CA VAL A 22 -0.06 -1.73 -2.77
C VAL A 22 1.17 -2.33 -2.10
N THR A 23 1.09 -3.60 -1.68
CA THR A 23 2.21 -4.29 -1.04
C THR A 23 3.36 -4.49 -2.03
N VAL A 24 3.09 -4.99 -3.23
CA VAL A 24 4.13 -5.16 -4.26
C VAL A 24 4.80 -3.84 -4.63
N LEU A 25 4.02 -2.75 -4.74
CA LEU A 25 4.54 -1.46 -5.18
C LEU A 25 5.28 -0.69 -4.09
N LEU A 26 4.82 -0.75 -2.84
CA LEU A 26 5.28 0.15 -1.78
C LEU A 26 6.00 -0.55 -0.62
N PHE A 27 5.91 -1.87 -0.49
CA PHE A 27 6.58 -2.54 0.63
C PHE A 27 8.10 -2.39 0.48
N PRO A 28 8.81 -1.93 1.52
CA PRO A 28 10.26 -1.71 1.47
C PRO A 28 11.01 -3.05 1.60
N PHE A 29 11.12 -3.78 0.49
CA PHE A 29 11.85 -5.06 0.45
C PHE A 29 13.36 -4.89 0.54
N VAL A 30 13.90 -3.84 -0.08
CA VAL A 30 15.33 -3.59 -0.16
C VAL A 30 15.65 -2.36 0.64
N SER A 31 16.51 -2.50 1.65
CA SER A 31 17.10 -1.36 2.35
C SER A 31 18.61 -1.36 2.13
N GLY A 32 19.17 -0.17 2.07
CA GLY A 32 20.61 0.00 1.91
C GLY A 32 21.04 1.35 2.45
N GLY A 33 22.35 1.52 2.55
CA GLY A 33 22.95 2.78 2.94
C GLY A 33 24.23 3.04 2.17
N TRP A 34 24.60 4.30 2.10
CA TRP A 34 25.89 4.75 1.60
C TRP A 34 26.46 5.75 2.58
N CYS A 35 27.78 5.75 2.71
CA CYS A 35 28.50 6.79 3.43
C CYS A 35 29.54 7.37 2.46
N ALA A 36 29.59 8.69 2.41
CA ALA A 36 30.67 9.42 1.75
C ALA A 36 31.53 10.05 2.84
N ASP A 37 32.72 9.51 2.99
CA ASP A 37 33.73 10.06 3.89
C ASP A 37 34.41 11.26 3.22
N ALA A 38 34.53 12.34 3.99
CA ALA A 38 35.26 13.53 3.57
C ALA A 38 36.58 13.63 4.33
N THR A 39 37.56 14.33 3.76
CA THR A 39 38.84 14.59 4.42
C THR A 39 38.66 15.49 5.65
N ASP A 40 37.67 16.39 5.61
CA ASP A 40 37.17 17.07 6.80
C ASP A 40 36.13 16.18 7.52
N PRO A 41 36.35 15.83 8.79
CA PRO A 41 35.47 14.91 9.51
C PRO A 41 34.03 15.44 9.64
N ASP A 42 33.86 16.76 9.72
CA ASP A 42 32.56 17.41 9.84
C ASP A 42 31.73 17.39 8.54
N ALA A 43 32.34 17.02 7.41
CA ALA A 43 31.68 16.96 6.11
C ALA A 43 31.27 15.54 5.68
N SER A 44 31.51 14.53 6.53
CA SER A 44 31.12 13.15 6.24
C SER A 44 29.60 12.98 6.34
N VAL A 45 29.00 12.35 5.32
CA VAL A 45 27.55 12.15 5.26
C VAL A 45 27.21 10.69 5.01
N CYS A 46 26.19 10.19 5.71
CA CYS A 46 25.60 8.89 5.43
C CYS A 46 24.13 9.06 5.04
N GLY A 47 23.73 8.36 3.98
CA GLY A 47 22.36 8.27 3.51
C GLY A 47 21.85 6.84 3.63
N THR A 48 20.56 6.68 3.91
CA THR A 48 19.86 5.40 3.81
C THR A 48 18.75 5.50 2.78
N PHE A 49 18.45 4.37 2.13
CA PHE A 49 17.35 4.28 1.17
C PHE A 49 16.57 2.99 1.39
N GLN A 50 15.29 3.05 1.05
CA GLN A 50 14.35 1.94 1.09
C GLN A 50 13.67 1.87 -0.28
N ARG A 51 13.64 0.68 -0.89
CA ARG A 51 13.07 0.44 -2.21
C ARG A 51 12.12 -0.73 -2.22
N SER A 52 11.09 -0.63 -3.06
CA SER A 52 10.21 -1.76 -3.35
C SER A 52 10.84 -2.72 -4.35
N ILE A 53 10.19 -3.88 -4.55
CA ILE A 53 10.67 -4.92 -5.48
C ILE A 53 10.68 -4.44 -6.95
N VAL A 54 9.92 -3.39 -7.26
CA VAL A 54 9.88 -2.74 -8.58
C VAL A 54 10.85 -1.56 -8.69
N GLY A 55 11.70 -1.34 -7.68
CA GLY A 55 12.78 -0.33 -7.70
C GLY A 55 12.36 1.10 -7.36
N ILE A 56 11.13 1.29 -6.85
CA ILE A 56 10.64 2.61 -6.44
C ILE A 56 11.16 2.93 -5.03
N ASP A 57 11.73 4.12 -4.85
CA ASP A 57 12.07 4.62 -3.51
C ASP A 57 10.77 4.77 -2.70
N THR A 58 10.70 4.01 -1.62
CA THR A 58 9.50 3.88 -0.78
C THR A 58 9.87 4.01 0.70
N SER A 59 8.86 4.10 1.55
CA SER A 59 9.02 4.12 3.00
C SER A 59 7.96 3.22 3.62
N ILE A 60 8.27 2.64 4.79
CA ILE A 60 7.29 1.87 5.57
C ILE A 60 6.00 2.67 5.81
N TRP A 61 6.11 3.99 5.97
CA TRP A 61 4.95 4.87 6.18
C TRP A 61 4.07 5.00 4.95
N PHE A 62 4.67 5.05 3.75
CA PHE A 62 3.90 5.07 2.50
C PHE A 62 3.16 3.75 2.27
N TRP A 63 3.80 2.62 2.58
CA TRP A 63 3.14 1.32 2.53
C TRP A 63 1.97 1.22 3.51
N LEU A 64 2.18 1.61 4.78
CA LEU A 64 1.11 1.62 5.80
C LEU A 64 -0.03 2.56 5.42
N GLY A 65 0.28 3.77 4.94
CA GLY A 65 -0.71 4.73 4.46
C GLY A 65 -1.53 4.17 3.30
N GLY A 66 -0.88 3.54 2.32
CA GLY A 66 -1.56 2.89 1.19
C GLY A 66 -2.50 1.77 1.63
N LEU A 67 -2.07 0.92 2.56
CA LEU A 67 -2.94 -0.15 3.11
C LEU A 67 -4.11 0.41 3.91
N ALA A 68 -3.89 1.47 4.70
CA ALA A 68 -4.96 2.12 5.45
C ALA A 68 -6.03 2.69 4.51
N VAL A 69 -5.62 3.35 3.42
CA VAL A 69 -6.52 3.88 2.38
C VAL A 69 -7.33 2.75 1.73
N VAL A 70 -6.66 1.68 1.28
CA VAL A 70 -7.34 0.52 0.66
C VAL A 70 -8.32 -0.13 1.64
N GLY A 71 -7.90 -0.36 2.89
CA GLY A 71 -8.74 -0.93 3.93
C GLY A 71 -9.97 -0.07 4.20
N PHE A 72 -9.79 1.23 4.35
CA PHE A 72 -10.87 2.19 4.56
C PHE A 72 -11.92 2.14 3.44
N PHE A 73 -11.49 2.26 2.18
CA PHE A 73 -12.41 2.21 1.03
C PHE A 73 -13.07 0.84 0.86
N THR A 74 -12.36 -0.24 1.17
CA THR A 74 -12.91 -1.60 1.11
C THR A 74 -14.04 -1.77 2.13
N VAL A 75 -13.81 -1.38 3.38
CA VAL A 75 -14.83 -1.41 4.44
C VAL A 75 -16.02 -0.53 4.07
N LEU A 76 -15.76 0.67 3.56
CA LEU A 76 -16.80 1.61 3.17
C LEU A 76 -17.65 1.06 2.00
N ALA A 77 -17.02 0.42 1.01
CA ALA A 77 -17.71 -0.24 -0.09
C ALA A 77 -18.55 -1.44 0.40
N ILE A 78 -18.00 -2.28 1.28
CA ILE A 78 -18.73 -3.40 1.90
C ILE A 78 -19.96 -2.88 2.64
N ASN A 79 -19.80 -1.86 3.48
CA ASN A 79 -20.90 -1.27 4.26
C ASN A 79 -22.00 -0.69 3.35
N ARG A 80 -21.65 0.02 2.29
CA ARG A 80 -22.62 0.53 1.30
C ARG A 80 -23.41 -0.60 0.62
N THR A 81 -22.75 -1.71 0.31
CA THR A 81 -23.42 -2.87 -0.29
C THR A 81 -24.32 -3.62 0.70
N ALA A 82 -24.02 -3.54 2.01
CA ALA A 82 -24.82 -4.14 3.06
C ALA A 82 -26.09 -3.32 3.38
N THR A 83 -26.01 -1.99 3.28
CA THR A 83 -27.16 -1.10 3.55
C THR A 83 -28.12 -0.92 2.37
N GLY A 84 -27.81 -1.49 1.19
CA GLY A 84 -28.66 -1.40 0.00
C GLY A 84 -28.76 0.02 -0.60
N GLN A 85 -27.86 0.93 -0.21
CA GLN A 85 -27.88 2.30 -0.67
C GLN A 85 -27.46 2.36 -2.16
N PRO A 86 -28.32 2.82 -3.08
CA PRO A 86 -27.98 2.92 -4.49
C PRO A 86 -26.83 3.91 -4.70
N PRO A 87 -25.95 3.70 -5.71
CA PRO A 87 -24.91 4.67 -6.03
C PRO A 87 -25.57 5.98 -6.43
N THR A 88 -25.31 7.06 -5.69
CA THR A 88 -25.67 8.42 -6.11
C THR A 88 -24.83 8.74 -7.34
N SER A 89 -25.49 8.71 -8.50
CA SER A 89 -25.03 9.25 -9.78
C SER A 89 -24.84 10.75 -9.70
#